data_AF-A0A4U9HQ87-F1
#
_entry.id   AF-A0A4U9HQ87-F1
#
_cell.length_a   1.000
_cell.length_b   1.000
_cell.length_c   1.000
_cell.angle_alpha   90.00
_cell.angle_beta   90.00
_cell.angle_gamma   90.00
#
_symmetry.space_group_name_H-M   'P 1'
#
loop_
_entity.id
_entity.type
_entity.pdbx_description
1 polymer ?
#
loop_
_entity_poly.entity_id
_entity_poly.type
_entity_poly.pdbx_seq_one_letter_code
_entity_poly.pdbx_strand_id
1 'polypeptide(L)' 'MRALPTREDGPFVLRLAREPGKRESRYMHLFSGEVDTGAAAPEAAAPVADETLLARVEALENEVEELKQRLDSLLAHLGD' A
#
# COMPACT_ATOMS: atom_id res chain seq x y z
N MET A 1 8.44 -19.40 -7.16
CA MET A 1 7.55 -18.26 -7.50
C MET A 1 6.22 -18.63 -8.19
N ARG A 2 5.90 -19.91 -8.45
CA ARG A 2 4.77 -20.28 -9.34
C ARG A 2 3.35 -20.17 -8.71
N ALA A 3 3.24 -20.03 -7.38
CA ALA A 3 1.95 -20.15 -6.68
C ALA A 3 1.31 -18.83 -6.23
N LEU A 4 2.02 -17.69 -6.28
CA LEU A 4 1.53 -16.40 -5.78
C LEU A 4 0.40 -15.73 -6.60
N PRO A 5 0.28 -15.90 -7.94
CA PRO A 5 -0.76 -15.24 -8.72
C PRO A 5 -2.12 -15.98 -8.73
N THR A 6 -2.21 -17.19 -8.17
CA THR A 6 -3.41 -18.05 -8.25
C THR A 6 -3.75 -18.70 -6.90
N ARG A 7 -3.49 -18.02 -5.78
CA ARG A 7 -3.84 -18.54 -4.44
C ARG A 7 -5.35 -18.40 -4.19
N GLU A 8 -5.88 -19.30 -3.37
CA GLU A 8 -7.28 -19.25 -2.90
C GLU A 8 -7.56 -17.99 -2.06
N ASP A 9 -6.54 -17.49 -1.35
CA ASP A 9 -6.59 -16.25 -0.55
C ASP A 9 -6.51 -14.95 -1.40
N GLY A 10 -6.54 -15.08 -2.74
CA GLY A 10 -6.38 -13.98 -3.69
C GLY A 10 -4.95 -13.81 -4.22
N PRO A 11 -4.77 -13.15 -5.38
CA PRO A 11 -3.45 -12.95 -5.96
C PRO A 11 -2.65 -11.94 -5.12
N PHE A 12 -1.40 -12.29 -4.79
CA PHE A 12 -0.49 -11.36 -4.12
C PHE A 12 0.44 -10.64 -5.10
N VAL A 13 0.56 -11.18 -6.31
CA VAL A 13 1.38 -10.60 -7.37
C VAL A 13 0.66 -10.62 -8.71
N LEU A 14 0.86 -9.56 -9.50
CA LEU A 14 0.38 -9.43 -10.86
C LEU A 14 1.56 -9.56 -11.83
N ARG A 15 1.42 -10.42 -12.85
CA ARG A 15 2.41 -10.54 -13.92
C ARG A 15 2.20 -9.41 -14.93
N LEU A 16 3.23 -8.59 -15.15
CA LEU A 16 3.17 -7.49 -16.09
C LEU A 16 3.38 -7.94 -17.54
N ALA A 17 2.93 -7.10 -18.48
CA ALA A 17 3.21 -7.27 -19.90
C ALA A 17 4.73 -7.35 -20.13
N ARG A 18 5.14 -8.25 -21.03
CA ARG A 18 6.54 -8.50 -21.30
C ARG A 18 7.13 -7.35 -22.12
N GLU A 19 8.26 -6.81 -21.67
CA GLU A 19 9.00 -5.80 -22.42
C GLU A 19 9.62 -6.38 -23.69
N PRO A 20 9.64 -5.62 -24.81
CA PRO A 20 10.36 -6.02 -26.02
C PRO A 20 11.82 -6.37 -25.71
N GLY A 21 12.29 -7.53 -26.18
CA GLY A 21 13.68 -7.97 -26.03
C GLY A 21 14.03 -8.64 -24.68
N LYS A 22 13.20 -8.56 -23.63
CA LYS A 22 13.42 -9.31 -22.38
C LYS A 22 12.95 -10.74 -22.52
N ARG A 23 13.61 -11.74 -21.90
CA ARG A 23 13.19 -13.15 -21.94
C ARG A 23 12.05 -13.49 -20.98
N GLU A 24 11.88 -12.69 -19.93
CA GLU A 24 10.94 -12.94 -18.83
C GLU A 24 10.06 -11.71 -18.55
N SER A 25 8.89 -11.95 -17.96
CA SER A 25 7.98 -10.89 -17.48
C SER A 25 8.37 -10.46 -16.06
N ARG A 26 8.08 -9.20 -15.72
CA ARG A 26 8.17 -8.70 -14.34
C ARG A 26 6.88 -9.00 -13.55
N TYR A 27 6.97 -8.97 -12.23
CA TYR A 27 5.84 -9.17 -11.31
C TYR A 27 5.75 -7.99 -10.34
N MET A 28 4.53 -7.51 -10.05
CA MET A 28 4.24 -6.43 -9.10
C MET A 28 3.43 -6.94 -7.92
N HIS A 29 3.68 -6.48 -6.69
CA HIS A 29 2.88 -6.87 -5.52
C HIS A 29 1.55 -6.11 -5.46
N LEU A 30 0.50 -6.76 -4.93
CA LEU A 30 -0.84 -6.17 -4.78
C LEU A 30 -1.12 -5.60 -3.38
N PHE A 31 -0.09 -5.54 -2.53
CA PHE A 31 -0.22 -5.05 -1.14
C PHE A 31 -0.34 -3.52 -1.01
N SER A 32 -0.12 -2.76 -2.08
CA SER A 32 -0.10 -1.28 -2.04
C SER A 32 -1.22 -0.63 -2.86
N GLY A 33 -2.30 -1.38 -3.12
CA GLY A 33 -3.46 -0.89 -3.86
C GLY A 33 -3.57 -1.47 -5.27
N GLU A 34 -4.60 -1.02 -6.01
CA GLU A 34 -4.91 -1.48 -7.35
C GLU A 34 -3.86 -0.96 -8.35
N VAL A 35 -3.32 -1.87 -9.16
CA VAL A 35 -2.30 -1.54 -10.17
C VAL A 35 -3.00 -1.26 -11.49
N ASP A 36 -3.07 0.01 -11.89
CA ASP A 36 -3.50 0.37 -13.24
C ASP A 36 -2.41 -0.05 -14.24
N THR A 37 -2.72 -1.07 -15.05
CA THR A 37 -1.79 -1.62 -16.05
C THR A 37 -1.92 -0.93 -17.41
N GLY A 38 -2.65 0.19 -17.48
CA GLY A 38 -2.80 1.04 -18.66
C GLY A 38 -1.47 1.63 -19.14
N ALA A 39 -0.88 0.95 -20.13
CA ALA A 39 0.42 1.25 -20.75
C ALA A 39 1.61 1.09 -19.79
N ALA A 40 2.62 0.36 -20.26
CA ALA A 40 3.92 0.29 -19.62
C ALA A 40 4.52 1.71 -19.58
N ALA A 41 4.19 2.48 -18.56
CA ALA A 41 4.85 3.72 -18.25
C ALA A 41 6.32 3.40 -17.99
N PRO A 42 7.26 4.19 -18.53
CA PRO A 42 8.66 4.03 -18.17
C PRO A 42 8.75 4.14 -16.66
N GLU A 43 9.68 3.38 -16.09
CA GLU A 43 10.09 3.47 -14.70
C GLU A 43 10.74 4.84 -14.48
N ALA A 44 9.92 5.89 -14.48
CA ALA A 44 10.25 7.21 -14.02
C ALA A 44 9.82 7.23 -12.57
N ALA A 45 10.83 7.31 -11.70
CA ALA A 45 10.70 7.45 -10.26
C ALA A 45 9.46 8.27 -9.87
N ALA A 46 8.71 7.78 -8.90
CA ALA A 46 7.82 8.63 -8.14
C ALA A 46 8.60 9.15 -6.92
N PRO A 47 9.15 10.38 -6.94
CA PRO A 47 9.50 11.08 -5.70
C PRO A 47 8.41 12.09 -5.29
N VAL A 48 7.28 12.17 -6.00
CA VAL A 48 6.23 13.17 -5.70
C VAL A 48 5.16 12.64 -4.74
N ALA A 49 5.13 11.32 -4.49
CA ALA A 49 4.20 10.72 -3.55
C ALA A 49 4.68 10.82 -2.09
N ASP A 50 5.97 11.07 -1.83
CA ASP A 50 6.54 10.96 -0.49
C ASP A 50 6.09 12.10 0.43
N GLU A 51 6.16 13.36 0.02
CA GLU A 51 5.80 14.48 0.90
C GLU A 51 4.29 14.53 1.23
N THR A 52 3.44 14.24 0.23
CA THR A 52 1.98 14.15 0.47
C THR A 52 1.64 12.96 1.35
N LEU A 53 2.35 11.84 1.18
CA LEU A 53 2.17 10.66 2.02
C LEU A 53 2.63 10.94 3.45
N LEU A 54 3.80 11.55 3.64
CA LEU A 54 4.33 11.94 4.94
C LEU A 54 3.36 12.87 5.67
N ALA A 55 2.86 13.91 5.01
CA ALA A 55 1.89 14.83 5.59
C ALA A 55 0.59 14.10 6.01
N ARG A 56 0.11 13.15 5.19
CA ARG A 56 -1.06 12.33 5.54
C ARG A 56 -0.80 11.39 6.70
N VAL A 57 0.39 10.78 6.76
CA VAL A 57 0.80 9.89 7.86
C VAL A 57 0.88 10.68 9.16
N GLU A 58 1.55 11.84 9.16
CA GLU A 58 1.67 12.70 10.34
C GLU A 58 0.30 13.19 10.84
N ALA A 59 -0.62 13.54 9.93
CA ALA A 59 -1.99 13.90 10.30
C ALA A 59 -2.74 12.72 10.96
N LEU A 60 -2.61 11.52 10.40
CA LEU A 60 -3.23 10.31 10.95
C LEU A 60 -2.64 9.90 12.30
N GLU A 61 -1.33 10.04 12.48
CA GLU A 61 -0.65 9.75 13.75
C GLU A 61 -1.16 10.68 14.87
N ASN A 62 -1.28 11.98 14.59
CA ASN A 62 -1.85 12.95 15.53
C ASN A 62 -3.31 12.63 15.89
N GLU A 63 -4.15 12.28 14.90
CA GLU A 63 -5.54 11.90 15.14
C GLU A 63 -5.64 10.63 16.01
N VAL A 64 -4.78 9.65 15.77
CA VAL A 64 -4.71 8.43 16.58
C VAL A 64 -4.29 8.73 18.01
N GLU A 65 -3.32 9.63 18.24
CA GLU A 65 -2.94 10.05 19.59
C GLU A 65 -4.10 10.72 20.33
N GLU A 66 -4.82 11.63 19.67
CA GLU A 66 -5.98 12.29 20.25
C GLU A 66 -7.09 11.28 20.60
N LEU A 67 -7.38 10.33 19.70
CA LEU A 67 -8.37 9.29 19.93
C LEU A 67 -7.99 8.37 21.10
N LYS A 68 -6.70 8.02 21.23
CA LYS A 68 -6.20 7.24 22.37
C LYS A 68 -6.37 7.98 23.68
N GLN A 69 -6.02 9.27 23.75
CA GLN A 69 -6.20 10.07 24.96
C GLN A 69 -7.67 10.18 25.37
N ARG A 70 -8.58 10.38 24.39
CA ARG A 70 -10.03 10.39 24.64
C ARG A 70 -10.51 9.03 25.15
N LEU A 71 -10.02 7.94 24.57
CA LEU A 71 -10.37 6.58 24.99
C LEU A 71 -9.88 6.32 26.43
N ASP A 72 -8.64 6.67 26.74
CA ASP A 72 -8.07 6.52 28.09
C ASP A 72 -8.88 7.32 29.12
N SER A 73 -9.29 8.54 28.78
CA SER A 73 -10.15 9.36 29.64
C SER A 73 -11.54 8.73 29.85
N LEU A 74 -12.13 8.14 28.81
CA LEU A 74 -13.43 7.46 28.93
C LEU A 74 -13.32 6.17 29.76
N LEU A 75 -12.26 5.38 29.54
CA LEU A 75 -12.02 4.16 30.29
C LEU A 75 -11.74 4.45 31.77
N ALA A 76 -11.00 5.52 32.07
CA ALA A 76 -10.80 5.96 33.46
C ALA A 76 -12.12 6.36 34.12
N HIS A 77 -12.99 7.10 33.41
CA HIS A 77 -14.28 7.54 33.94
C HIS A 77 -15.30 6.41 34.14
N LEU A 78 -15.19 5.32 33.36
CA LEU A 78 -16.06 4.14 33.49
C LEU A 78 -15.56 3.13 34.54
N GLY A 79 -14.31 3.28 35.00
CA GLY A 79 -13.68 2.41 36.00
C GLY A 79 -13.79 2.90 37.44
N ASP A 80 -14.19 4.16 37.65
CA ASP A 80 -14.64 4.73 38.94
C ASP A 80 -16.16 4.51 39.13
#